data_AF-A0A1Q9NLI6-F1
#
_entry.id   AF-A0A1Q9NLI6-F1
#
_cell.length_a   1.000
_cell.length_b   1.000
_cell.length_c   1.000
_cell.angle_alpha   90.00
_cell.angle_beta   90.00
_cell.angle_gamma   90.00
#
_symmetry.space_group_name_H-M   'P 1'
#
loop_
_entity.id
_entity.type
_entity.pdbx_description
1 polymer ?
#
loop_
_entity_poly.entity_id
_entity_poly.type
_entity_poly.pdbx_seq_one_letter_code
_entity_poly.pdbx_strand_id
1 'polypeptide(L)'
;MHIKSIYNRWRSSSPKNNKEKGDIFENFVGDLIDLIPGLNFARKNVLTETSEVDLHFDIGKEIEELYPIKGKVAVVECKDVDRKINVKDISHIVCELLERKITFGGFVANNYFTENAKNRVFHFYKSHNLTIFLIDKDDLENIYNQTNNIEKLLYHRIIEELQFR
;
A
#
# COMPACT_ATOMS: atom_id res chain seq x y z
N MET A 1 -16.03 8.97 -6.93
CA MET A 1 -16.06 9.40 -5.51
C MET A 1 -15.03 10.52 -5.33
N HIS A 2 -15.29 11.58 -4.56
CA HIS A 2 -14.35 12.71 -4.44
C HIS A 2 -13.31 12.39 -3.35
N ILE A 3 -12.00 12.38 -3.65
CA ILE A 3 -10.91 12.00 -2.72
C ILE A 3 -11.03 12.61 -1.32
N LYS A 4 -11.43 13.88 -1.25
CA LYS A 4 -11.63 14.59 0.02
C LYS A 4 -12.69 13.92 0.91
N SER A 5 -13.73 13.32 0.32
CA SER A 5 -14.75 12.60 1.07
C SER A 5 -14.20 11.31 1.71
N ILE A 6 -13.32 10.58 1.00
CA ILE A 6 -12.64 9.39 1.52
C ILE A 6 -11.74 9.78 2.69
N TYR A 7 -10.90 10.80 2.50
CA TYR A 7 -9.98 11.29 3.52
C TYR A 7 -10.68 11.87 4.75
N ASN A 8 -11.74 12.66 4.54
CA ASN A 8 -12.52 13.24 5.64
C ASN A 8 -13.24 12.17 6.46
N ARG A 9 -13.71 11.08 5.82
CA ARG A 9 -14.32 9.95 6.54
C ARG A 9 -13.32 9.32 7.51
N TRP A 10 -12.09 9.10 7.07
CA TRP A 10 -11.02 8.63 7.94
C TRP A 10 -10.68 9.62 9.06
N ARG A 11 -10.37 10.88 8.73
CA ARG A 11 -9.92 11.87 9.71
C ARG A 11 -10.97 12.29 10.74
N SER A 12 -12.26 12.22 10.39
CA SER A 12 -13.36 12.52 11.32
C SER A 12 -13.78 11.33 12.18
N SER A 13 -13.19 10.15 11.94
CA SER A 13 -13.49 8.97 12.73
C SER A 13 -13.00 9.09 14.16
N SER A 14 -13.72 8.48 15.09
CA SER A 14 -13.39 8.45 16.53
C SER A 14 -13.30 7.00 17.01
N PRO A 15 -12.20 6.29 16.67
CA PRO A 15 -12.04 4.88 17.03
C PRO A 15 -11.99 4.70 18.55
N LYS A 16 -12.63 3.64 19.06
CA LYS A 16 -12.67 3.34 20.50
C LYS A 16 -11.47 2.52 20.96
N ASN A 17 -10.78 1.86 20.05
CA ASN A 17 -9.61 1.02 20.33
C ASN A 17 -8.70 0.88 19.09
N ASN A 18 -7.52 0.27 19.28
CA ASN A 18 -6.52 0.10 18.22
C ASN A 18 -7.00 -0.78 17.06
N LYS A 19 -7.85 -1.77 17.33
CA LYS A 19 -8.42 -2.61 16.27
C LYS A 19 -9.32 -1.79 15.36
N GLU A 20 -10.24 -1.03 15.94
CA GLU A 20 -11.12 -0.13 15.19
C GLU A 20 -10.33 0.95 14.44
N LYS A 21 -9.25 1.48 15.03
CA LYS A 21 -8.32 2.41 14.37
C LYS A 21 -7.69 1.79 13.12
N GLY A 22 -7.17 0.55 13.24
CA GLY A 22 -6.63 -0.21 12.11
C GLY A 22 -7.69 -0.46 11.04
N ASP A 23 -8.86 -0.96 11.43
CA ASP A 23 -9.96 -1.28 10.52
C ASP A 23 -10.40 -0.07 9.67
N ILE A 24 -10.51 1.10 10.30
CA ILE A 24 -10.88 2.35 9.62
C ILE A 24 -9.78 2.78 8.65
N PHE A 25 -8.51 2.69 9.06
CA PHE A 25 -7.40 3.06 8.20
C PHE A 25 -7.29 2.13 6.98
N GLU A 26 -7.44 0.83 7.16
CA GLU A 26 -7.44 -0.16 6.08
C GLU A 26 -8.58 0.09 5.09
N ASN A 27 -9.79 0.42 5.56
CA ASN A 27 -10.90 0.79 4.67
C ASN A 27 -10.58 2.06 3.88
N PHE A 28 -9.97 3.05 4.52
CA PHE A 28 -9.52 4.27 3.85
C PHE A 28 -8.48 3.99 2.76
N VAL A 29 -7.48 3.16 3.06
CA VAL A 29 -6.45 2.76 2.10
C VAL A 29 -7.05 1.94 0.96
N GLY A 30 -7.99 1.04 1.27
CA GLY A 30 -8.78 0.29 0.29
C GLY A 30 -9.47 1.22 -0.71
N ASP A 31 -10.31 2.13 -0.20
CA ASP A 31 -11.02 3.14 -1.00
C ASP A 31 -10.05 4.02 -1.81
N LEU A 32 -8.86 4.32 -1.27
CA LEU A 32 -7.86 5.17 -1.91
C LEU A 32 -7.16 4.46 -3.08
N ILE A 33 -6.72 3.22 -2.89
CA ILE A 33 -5.99 2.44 -3.89
C ILE A 33 -6.92 1.99 -5.02
N ASP A 34 -8.20 1.70 -4.72
CA ASP A 34 -9.22 1.35 -5.72
C ASP A 34 -9.51 2.49 -6.72
N LEU A 35 -9.04 3.70 -6.46
CA LEU A 35 -9.07 4.79 -7.43
C LEU A 35 -8.01 4.64 -8.54
N ILE A 36 -6.98 3.81 -8.34
CA ILE A 36 -5.90 3.63 -9.31
C ILE A 36 -6.39 2.71 -10.43
N PRO A 37 -6.47 3.19 -11.69
CA PRO A 37 -6.93 2.37 -12.80
C PRO A 37 -6.12 1.07 -12.92
N GLY A 38 -6.81 -0.07 -12.87
CA GLY A 38 -6.20 -1.39 -12.96
C GLY A 38 -5.70 -1.99 -11.63
N LEU A 39 -5.93 -1.34 -10.48
CA LEU A 39 -5.88 -1.99 -9.17
C LEU A 39 -7.30 -2.05 -8.61
N ASN A 40 -7.91 -3.24 -8.64
CA ASN A 40 -9.29 -3.42 -8.21
C ASN A 40 -9.30 -4.07 -6.83
N PHE A 41 -9.94 -3.44 -5.86
CA PHE A 41 -10.08 -4.00 -4.53
C PHE A 41 -10.86 -5.32 -4.58
N ALA A 42 -10.21 -6.40 -4.12
CA ALA A 42 -10.80 -7.73 -4.16
C ALA A 42 -11.32 -8.14 -2.78
N ARG A 43 -10.52 -7.99 -1.72
CA ARG A 43 -10.88 -8.39 -0.36
C ARG A 43 -9.96 -7.80 0.70
N LYS A 44 -10.47 -7.78 1.92
CA LYS A 44 -9.77 -7.41 3.16
C LYS A 44 -9.46 -8.67 3.99
N ASN A 45 -8.45 -8.63 4.84
CA ASN A 45 -8.16 -9.63 5.88
C ASN A 45 -7.96 -11.04 5.32
N VAL A 46 -6.99 -11.17 4.41
CA VAL A 46 -6.70 -12.45 3.76
C VAL A 46 -5.86 -13.31 4.69
N LEU A 47 -6.56 -14.10 5.51
CA LEU A 47 -5.99 -15.10 6.39
C LEU A 47 -5.13 -16.11 5.63
N THR A 48 -3.97 -16.43 6.20
CA THR A 48 -3.17 -17.62 5.87
C THR A 48 -3.13 -18.57 7.05
N GLU A 49 -2.35 -19.63 6.92
CA GLU A 49 -2.02 -20.53 8.03
C GLU A 49 -1.14 -19.85 9.09
N THR A 50 -0.43 -18.77 8.76
CA THR A 50 0.63 -18.17 9.60
C THR A 50 0.48 -16.67 9.87
N SER A 51 -0.39 -15.98 9.16
CA SER A 51 -0.43 -14.51 9.09
C SER A 51 -1.71 -13.97 8.43
N GLU A 52 -1.86 -12.66 8.48
CA GLU A 52 -2.95 -11.92 7.83
C GLU A 52 -2.33 -10.80 7.01
N VAL A 53 -2.86 -10.61 5.79
CA VAL A 53 -2.56 -9.45 4.95
C VAL A 53 -3.81 -8.58 4.92
N ASP A 54 -3.64 -7.29 5.16
CA ASP A 54 -4.75 -6.37 5.35
C ASP A 54 -5.61 -6.23 4.08
N LEU A 55 -5.00 -5.98 2.92
CA LEU A 55 -5.73 -5.73 1.67
C LEU A 55 -5.18 -6.52 0.48
N HIS A 56 -6.07 -6.95 -0.39
CA HIS A 56 -5.77 -7.68 -1.64
C HIS A 56 -6.45 -7.00 -2.82
N PHE A 57 -5.68 -6.82 -3.90
CA PHE A 57 -6.13 -6.18 -5.12
C PHE A 57 -5.84 -7.08 -6.33
N ASP A 58 -6.78 -7.13 -7.25
CA ASP A 58 -6.56 -7.74 -8.56
C ASP A 58 -5.94 -6.70 -9.51
N ILE A 59 -4.83 -7.08 -10.13
CA ILE A 59 -4.15 -6.26 -11.13
C ILE A 59 -4.82 -6.51 -12.47
N GLY A 60 -5.55 -5.50 -12.93
CA GLY A 60 -6.18 -5.43 -14.23
C GLY A 60 -5.17 -5.31 -15.36
N LYS A 61 -5.64 -5.57 -16.59
CA LYS A 61 -4.79 -5.48 -17.79
C LYS A 61 -4.49 -4.04 -18.19
N GLU A 62 -5.22 -3.08 -17.62
CA GLU A 62 -5.11 -1.66 -17.90
C GLU A 62 -3.77 -1.06 -17.42
N ILE A 63 -3.07 -1.72 -16.47
CA ILE A 63 -1.69 -1.39 -16.12
C ILE A 63 -0.75 -2.38 -16.82
N GLU A 64 -0.53 -2.16 -18.12
CA GLU A 64 0.35 -2.99 -18.95
C GLU A 64 1.78 -3.08 -18.41
N GLU A 65 2.24 -2.08 -17.65
CA GLU A 65 3.56 -2.05 -17.03
C GLU A 65 3.68 -2.98 -15.80
N LEU A 66 2.56 -3.27 -15.12
CA LEU A 66 2.52 -4.17 -13.96
C LEU A 66 2.15 -5.60 -14.38
N TYR A 67 1.15 -5.78 -15.25
CA TYR A 67 0.52 -7.08 -15.50
C TYR A 67 1.49 -8.20 -15.97
N PRO A 68 2.44 -7.98 -16.90
CA PRO A 68 3.36 -9.03 -17.37
C PRO A 68 4.49 -9.33 -16.38
N ILE A 69 4.84 -8.37 -15.52
CA ILE A 69 6.05 -8.40 -14.70
C ILE A 69 5.72 -8.80 -13.25
N LYS A 70 4.52 -8.44 -12.79
CA LYS A 70 4.15 -8.42 -11.38
C LYS A 70 2.99 -9.36 -11.00
N GLY A 71 2.48 -10.10 -11.97
CA GLY A 71 1.40 -11.06 -11.77
C GLY A 71 0.02 -10.41 -11.79
N LYS A 72 -0.97 -11.13 -11.28
CA LYS A 72 -2.39 -10.72 -11.32
C LYS A 72 -2.89 -10.11 -10.02
N VAL A 73 -2.04 -10.01 -9.01
CA VAL A 73 -2.43 -9.72 -7.63
C VAL A 73 -1.43 -8.77 -7.00
N ALA A 74 -1.93 -7.81 -6.23
CA ALA A 74 -1.18 -7.02 -5.27
C ALA A 74 -1.69 -7.26 -3.85
N VAL A 75 -0.80 -7.15 -2.87
CA VAL A 75 -1.14 -7.14 -1.45
C VAL A 75 -0.65 -5.87 -0.78
N VAL A 76 -1.43 -5.31 0.14
CA VAL A 76 -1.09 -4.05 0.79
C VAL A 76 -1.22 -4.19 2.30
N GLU A 77 -0.15 -3.84 3.01
CA GLU A 77 -0.11 -3.71 4.48
C GLU A 77 -0.38 -2.25 4.86
N CYS A 78 -1.20 -2.05 5.88
CA CYS A 78 -1.63 -0.75 6.38
C CYS A 78 -1.20 -0.57 7.84
N LYS A 79 -0.52 0.53 8.17
CA LYS A 79 -0.21 0.88 9.57
C LYS A 79 -0.58 2.29 9.97
N ASP A 80 -1.54 2.39 10.87
CA ASP A 80 -1.87 3.63 11.59
C ASP A 80 -1.26 3.63 13.00
N VAL A 81 0.04 3.96 13.06
CA VAL A 81 0.82 3.96 14.31
C VAL A 81 1.54 5.28 14.53
N ASP A 82 1.71 5.66 15.79
CA ASP A 82 2.30 6.95 16.17
C ASP A 82 3.84 6.97 16.10
N ARG A 83 4.45 5.87 15.63
CA ARG A 83 5.90 5.72 15.43
C ARG A 83 6.25 5.59 13.95
N LYS A 84 7.51 5.90 13.61
CA LYS A 84 8.04 5.59 12.28
C LYS A 84 8.04 4.09 11.99
N ILE A 85 7.84 3.75 10.71
CA ILE A 85 7.89 2.38 10.21
C ILE A 85 9.34 1.94 10.05
N ASN A 86 9.69 0.81 10.64
CA ASN A 86 11.05 0.30 10.67
C ASN A 86 11.21 -0.98 9.84
N VAL A 87 12.43 -1.53 9.82
CA VAL A 87 12.77 -2.73 9.05
C VAL A 87 11.93 -3.95 9.45
N LYS A 88 11.54 -4.08 10.73
CA LYS A 88 10.74 -5.21 11.21
C LYS A 88 9.35 -5.17 10.58
N ASP A 89 8.74 -4.00 10.47
CA ASP A 89 7.43 -3.83 9.84
C ASP A 89 7.50 -4.20 8.34
N ILE A 90 8.50 -3.72 7.61
CA ILE A 90 8.69 -4.05 6.19
C ILE A 90 8.96 -5.55 5.98
N SER A 91 9.71 -6.17 6.90
CA SER A 91 10.05 -7.58 6.75
C SER A 91 8.81 -8.49 6.82
N HIS A 92 7.75 -8.07 7.54
CA HIS A 92 6.49 -8.79 7.61
C HIS A 92 5.85 -8.95 6.22
N ILE A 93 5.57 -7.83 5.53
CA ILE A 93 4.98 -7.88 4.19
C ILE A 93 5.89 -8.59 3.17
N VAL A 94 7.20 -8.50 3.32
CA VAL A 94 8.12 -9.20 2.41
C VAL A 94 8.00 -10.71 2.57
N CYS A 95 7.91 -11.22 3.80
CA CYS A 95 7.66 -12.65 4.04
C CYS A 95 6.35 -13.08 3.37
N GLU A 96 5.27 -12.32 3.52
CA GLU A 96 3.98 -12.59 2.87
C GLU A 96 4.09 -12.66 1.35
N LEU A 97 4.77 -11.70 0.74
CA LEU A 97 4.97 -11.65 -0.70
C LEU A 97 5.75 -12.87 -1.20
N LEU A 98 6.84 -13.22 -0.52
CA LEU A 98 7.67 -14.37 -0.88
C LEU A 98 6.93 -15.70 -0.74
N GLU A 99 6.26 -15.91 0.39
CA GLU A 99 5.52 -17.16 0.67
C GLU A 99 4.40 -17.38 -0.35
N ARG A 100 3.72 -16.31 -0.76
CA ARG A 100 2.62 -16.35 -1.73
C ARG A 100 3.08 -16.26 -3.18
N LYS A 101 4.39 -16.11 -3.43
CA LYS A 101 4.98 -15.86 -4.76
C LYS A 101 4.35 -14.66 -5.48
N ILE A 102 3.99 -13.64 -4.71
CA ILE A 102 3.46 -12.37 -5.20
C ILE A 102 4.65 -11.42 -5.33
N THR A 103 4.82 -10.78 -6.49
CA THR A 103 5.99 -9.95 -6.79
C THR A 103 5.70 -8.45 -6.67
N PHE A 104 4.46 -8.08 -6.34
CA PHE A 104 4.03 -6.70 -6.16
C PHE A 104 3.15 -6.52 -4.93
N GLY A 105 3.53 -5.58 -4.08
CA GLY A 105 2.75 -5.19 -2.93
C GLY A 105 2.92 -3.73 -2.59
N GLY A 106 2.32 -3.31 -1.48
CA GLY A 106 2.37 -1.95 -1.00
C GLY A 106 2.42 -1.88 0.51
N PHE A 107 3.03 -0.82 1.03
CA PHE A 107 2.97 -0.50 2.44
C PHE A 107 2.48 0.94 2.60
N VAL A 108 1.35 1.11 3.26
CA VAL A 108 0.74 2.42 3.51
C VAL A 108 0.77 2.72 4.99
N ALA A 109 1.33 3.86 5.37
CA ALA A 109 1.48 4.24 6.76
C ALA A 109 1.01 5.67 7.04
N ASN A 110 0.28 5.87 8.14
CA ASN A 110 -0.01 7.21 8.68
C ASN A 110 1.19 7.78 9.47
N ASN A 111 2.41 7.47 9.03
CA ASN A 111 3.66 7.96 9.59
C ASN A 111 4.79 7.74 8.58
N TYR A 112 5.99 8.21 8.91
CA TYR A 112 7.15 8.12 8.02
C TYR A 112 7.84 6.76 8.08
N PHE A 113 8.42 6.34 6.95
CA PHE A 113 9.38 5.25 6.92
C PHE A 113 10.76 5.73 7.37
N THR A 114 11.46 4.92 8.17
CA THR A 114 12.89 5.11 8.40
C THR A 114 13.69 4.85 7.12
N GLU A 115 14.85 5.49 6.97
CA GLU A 115 15.74 5.23 5.81
C GLU A 115 16.16 3.76 5.71
N ASN A 116 16.41 3.10 6.84
CA ASN A 116 16.72 1.67 6.85
C ASN A 116 15.55 0.82 6.31
N ALA A 117 14.30 1.21 6.57
CA ALA A 117 13.14 0.52 6.03
C ALA A 117 13.06 0.67 4.50
N LYS A 118 13.27 1.90 3.99
CA LYS A 118 13.32 2.17 2.54
C LYS A 118 14.45 1.40 1.85
N ASN A 119 15.65 1.45 2.42
CA ASN A 119 16.81 0.68 1.93
C ASN A 119 16.55 -0.83 1.91
N ARG A 120 15.78 -1.34 2.88
CA ARG A 120 15.39 -2.76 2.91
C ARG A 120 14.45 -3.12 1.76
N VAL A 121 13.46 -2.28 1.46
CA VAL A 121 12.59 -2.46 0.28
C VAL A 121 13.42 -2.48 -1.00
N PHE A 122 14.31 -1.50 -1.18
CA PHE A 122 15.19 -1.44 -2.34
C PHE A 122 16.08 -2.69 -2.48
N HIS A 123 16.62 -3.20 -1.37
CA HIS A 123 17.38 -4.44 -1.36
C HIS A 123 16.54 -5.63 -1.85
N PHE A 124 15.29 -5.78 -1.39
CA PHE A 124 14.40 -6.87 -1.80
C PHE A 124 13.98 -6.76 -3.27
N TYR A 125 13.81 -5.55 -3.77
CA TYR A 125 13.64 -5.32 -5.20
C TYR A 125 14.83 -5.86 -6.01
N LYS A 126 16.06 -5.48 -5.66
CA LYS A 126 17.26 -5.93 -6.40
C LYS A 126 17.54 -7.43 -6.25
N SER A 127 17.25 -8.02 -5.09
CA SER A 127 17.61 -9.43 -4.81
C SER A 127 16.52 -10.44 -5.16
N HIS A 128 15.24 -10.06 -5.10
CA HIS A 128 14.11 -10.98 -5.26
C HIS A 128 13.09 -10.51 -6.30
N ASN A 129 13.34 -9.40 -7.00
CA ASN A 129 12.41 -8.77 -7.95
C ASN A 129 11.04 -8.44 -7.33
N LEU A 130 11.01 -8.19 -6.01
CA LEU A 130 9.81 -7.75 -5.30
C LEU A 130 9.69 -6.24 -5.40
N THR A 131 8.57 -5.76 -5.94
CA THR A 131 8.26 -4.33 -5.89
C THR A 131 7.28 -4.07 -4.76
N ILE A 132 7.66 -3.16 -3.86
CA ILE A 132 6.80 -2.71 -2.77
C ILE A 132 6.71 -1.20 -2.87
N PHE A 133 5.55 -0.67 -3.22
CA PHE A 133 5.36 0.78 -3.19
C PHE A 133 5.17 1.25 -1.75
N LEU A 134 5.71 2.42 -1.43
CA LEU A 134 5.61 3.02 -0.11
C LEU A 134 4.79 4.32 -0.18
N ILE A 135 3.77 4.41 0.67
CA ILE A 135 2.96 5.62 0.85
C ILE A 135 3.05 6.01 2.32
N ASP A 136 3.65 7.15 2.59
CA ASP A 136 3.79 7.67 3.95
C ASP A 136 2.82 8.82 4.25
N LYS A 137 3.00 9.42 5.42
CA LYS A 137 2.19 10.55 5.87
C LYS A 137 2.20 11.73 4.88
N ASP A 138 3.35 12.10 4.35
CA ASP A 138 3.44 13.24 3.43
C ASP A 138 2.75 12.91 2.11
N ASP A 139 2.90 11.67 1.63
CA ASP A 139 2.17 11.19 0.45
C ASP A 139 0.65 11.30 0.67
N LEU A 140 0.14 10.84 1.81
CA LEU A 140 -1.29 10.93 2.17
C LEU A 140 -1.79 12.38 2.30
N GLU A 141 -0.99 13.27 2.88
CA GLU A 141 -1.33 14.70 2.99
C GLU A 141 -1.30 15.41 1.63
N ASN A 142 -0.32 15.09 0.78
CA ASN A 142 -0.25 15.60 -0.59
C ASN A 142 -1.47 15.15 -1.41
N ILE A 143 -1.84 13.88 -1.27
CA ILE A 143 -3.06 13.28 -1.84
C ILE A 143 -4.31 14.05 -1.44
N TYR A 144 -4.42 14.43 -0.17
CA TYR A 144 -5.56 15.20 0.33
C TYR A 144 -5.60 16.63 -0.23
N ASN A 145 -4.42 17.26 -0.32
CA ASN A 145 -4.28 18.66 -0.71
C ASN A 145 -4.41 18.88 -2.22
N GLN A 146 -4.06 17.89 -3.05
CA GLN A 146 -4.13 17.99 -4.51
C GLN A 146 -5.47 17.46 -5.04
N THR A 147 -6.28 18.34 -5.63
CA THR A 147 -7.61 17.98 -6.16
C THR A 147 -7.61 17.36 -7.55
N ASN A 148 -6.51 17.46 -8.31
CA ASN A 148 -6.47 17.02 -9.71
C ASN A 148 -5.36 15.96 -9.91
N ASN A 149 -5.70 14.81 -10.50
CA ASN A 149 -4.79 13.73 -10.89
C ASN A 149 -4.15 12.92 -9.74
N ILE A 150 -4.93 12.59 -8.71
CA ILE A 150 -4.52 11.67 -7.64
C ILE A 150 -4.09 10.30 -8.17
N GLU A 151 -4.84 9.78 -9.14
CA GLU A 151 -4.57 8.51 -9.81
C GLU A 151 -3.17 8.56 -10.42
N LYS A 152 -2.81 9.69 -11.03
CA LYS A 152 -1.50 9.92 -11.62
C LYS A 152 -0.39 10.05 -10.58
N LEU A 153 -0.65 10.64 -9.41
CA LEU A 153 0.35 10.72 -8.32
C LEU A 153 0.61 9.34 -7.71
N LEU A 154 -0.44 8.60 -7.39
CA LEU A 154 -0.34 7.23 -6.88
C LEU A 154 0.30 6.31 -7.91
N TYR A 155 -0.10 6.44 -9.17
CA TYR A 155 0.51 5.73 -10.29
C TYR A 155 1.98 6.11 -10.45
N HIS A 156 2.34 7.40 -10.47
CA HIS A 156 3.73 7.82 -10.53
C HIS A 156 4.53 7.31 -9.34
N ARG A 157 3.99 7.32 -8.13
CA ARG A 157 4.68 6.76 -6.96
C ARG A 157 4.92 5.26 -7.10
N ILE A 158 3.95 4.53 -7.64
CA ILE A 158 4.08 3.09 -7.92
C ILE A 158 5.09 2.84 -9.05
N ILE A 159 5.08 3.66 -10.11
CA ILE A 159 5.95 3.51 -11.28
C ILE A 159 7.38 4.03 -11.04
N GLU A 160 7.58 5.12 -10.30
CA GLU A 160 8.91 5.64 -9.91
C GLU A 160 9.68 4.56 -9.13
N GLU A 161 9.00 3.85 -8.24
CA GLU A 161 9.56 2.70 -7.52
C GLU A 161 9.86 1.49 -8.44
N LEU A 162 9.25 1.42 -9.64
CA LEU A 162 9.60 0.45 -10.69
C LEU A 162 10.77 0.92 -11.58
N GLN A 163 11.10 2.22 -11.58
CA GLN A 163 12.17 2.79 -12.42
C GLN A 163 13.57 2.59 -11.86
N PHE A 164 13.73 1.99 -10.66
CA PHE A 164 15.02 1.51 -10.15
C PHE A 164 15.60 0.31 -10.94
N ARG A 165 15.12 0.06 -12.17
CA ARG A 165 15.75 -0.88 -13.12
C ARG A 165 17.14 -0.39 -13.50
#